data_AF-A0A6N7PEL3-F1
#
_entry.id   AF-A0A6N7PEL3-F1
#
_cell.length_a   1.000
_cell.length_b   1.000
_cell.length_c   1.000
_cell.angle_alpha   90.00
_cell.angle_beta   90.00
_cell.angle_gamma   90.00
#
_symmetry.space_group_name_H-M   'P 1'
#
loop_
_entity.id
_entity.type
_entity.pdbx_description
1 polymer ?
#
loop_
_entity_poly.entity_id
_entity_poly.type
_entity_poly.pdbx_seq_one_letter_code
_entity_poly.pdbx_strand_id
1 'polypeptide(L)'
;MPPARPRFLAAALFFPCLALATATATTSGCGGAQTSAGGASAQSPEIECPEPVGTIPRESCAEIADDFGSFDVSSSLKIAGASRGAEQRIEAIRAAADLAAKLKGERVTLCESYNTCKTKPAEHAAEDQRLAGLMKELIDLWDARKFVEAQDVARFREGVAKIAAKLDGANAAPGADGAAPAPSRPTKKSKRGEALARIEGAGVTVTTSDGNVTIKSTAAGTHDALRVPAEELRSLGGRTRVRVLGSYTPSPSPLIAAGDELTIRFKYRAAQAGELQVALRSIEDPEAVESTVVFRVAAGAGTQTTTLTATPGSSGFYVGIGARGAGTVEFDDVEVVQNNAVILAARAEAASEPHLASTCSTSKTKALAGKASFRCESGEGDKLVLGKPASHLYLALRAAAGERSRIRTLSLEGGRSLDVTGKEDVELVIGLEGPGSATIRFIEVLPVGSD
;
A
#
# COMPACT_ATOMS: atom_id res chain seq x y z
N MET A 1 40.44 -5.13 -67.92
CA MET A 1 40.83 -5.83 -66.68
C MET A 1 39.60 -6.51 -66.09
N PRO A 2 39.49 -7.84 -66.21
CA PRO A 2 38.44 -8.64 -65.57
C PRO A 2 39.01 -9.31 -64.27
N PRO A 3 38.38 -10.33 -63.65
CA PRO A 3 37.49 -10.18 -62.49
C PRO A 3 37.91 -11.08 -61.28
N ALA A 4 37.20 -11.01 -60.14
CA ALA A 4 37.17 -12.14 -59.18
C ALA A 4 35.94 -12.11 -58.23
N ARG A 5 34.97 -13.01 -58.49
CA ARG A 5 34.32 -13.87 -57.48
C ARG A 5 35.02 -15.24 -57.61
N PRO A 6 35.17 -16.12 -56.59
CA PRO A 6 34.02 -16.84 -56.00
C PRO A 6 34.18 -17.47 -54.58
N ARG A 7 33.04 -17.97 -54.05
CA ARG A 7 32.73 -19.25 -53.34
C ARG A 7 33.75 -19.93 -52.41
N PHE A 8 33.32 -20.46 -51.25
CA PHE A 8 32.90 -21.88 -51.07
C PHE A 8 32.71 -22.35 -49.59
N LEU A 9 31.76 -23.30 -49.42
CA LEU A 9 31.64 -24.48 -48.52
C LEU A 9 31.59 -24.27 -46.99
N ALA A 10 30.58 -24.70 -46.21
CA ALA A 10 29.85 -25.98 -46.05
C ALA A 10 30.53 -27.02 -45.11
N ALA A 11 29.67 -27.78 -44.42
CA ALA A 11 29.87 -28.95 -43.53
C ALA A 11 30.21 -28.63 -42.06
N ALA A 12 29.38 -28.93 -41.06
CA ALA A 12 28.75 -30.20 -40.61
C ALA A 12 29.72 -31.16 -39.90
N LEU A 13 29.15 -31.92 -38.92
CA LEU A 13 29.71 -33.02 -38.10
C LEU A 13 30.09 -32.59 -36.66
N PHE A 14 29.92 -33.37 -35.58
CA PHE A 14 29.15 -34.57 -35.20
C PHE A 14 29.68 -34.93 -33.77
N PHE A 15 28.80 -35.41 -32.87
CA PHE A 15 29.08 -36.39 -31.78
C PHE A 15 29.90 -35.94 -30.52
N PRO A 16 29.84 -36.68 -29.37
CA PRO A 16 28.74 -37.47 -28.80
C PRO A 16 28.56 -37.39 -27.26
N CYS A 17 27.51 -38.09 -26.82
CA CYS A 17 27.27 -38.67 -25.49
C CYS A 17 28.51 -39.08 -24.67
N LEU A 18 28.40 -38.89 -23.34
CA LEU A 18 28.79 -39.93 -22.39
C LEU A 18 27.68 -40.10 -21.34
N ALA A 19 27.29 -41.35 -21.15
CA ALA A 19 26.31 -41.80 -20.19
C ALA A 19 27.00 -42.58 -19.05
N LEU A 20 26.21 -42.83 -18.00
CA LEU A 20 26.34 -43.85 -16.94
C LEU A 20 27.36 -43.63 -15.82
N ALA A 21 26.85 -43.42 -14.61
CA ALA A 21 26.97 -44.44 -13.57
C ALA A 21 25.81 -44.33 -12.55
N THR A 22 25.14 -45.46 -12.37
CA THR A 22 24.10 -45.81 -11.40
C THR A 22 24.67 -46.05 -10.01
N ALA A 23 23.95 -45.66 -8.96
CA ALA A 23 24.00 -46.37 -7.68
C ALA A 23 22.62 -46.30 -7.00
N THR A 24 22.04 -47.49 -6.87
CA THR A 24 20.82 -47.84 -6.14
C THR A 24 21.02 -47.78 -4.63
N ALA A 25 20.04 -47.25 -3.90
CA ALA A 25 19.77 -47.68 -2.53
C ALA A 25 18.25 -47.74 -2.31
N THR A 26 17.77 -48.96 -2.15
CA THR A 26 16.43 -49.34 -1.71
C THR A 26 16.27 -49.03 -0.23
N THR A 27 15.24 -48.26 0.14
CA THR A 27 14.61 -48.39 1.45
C THR A 27 13.10 -48.47 1.29
N SER A 28 12.59 -49.64 1.66
CA SER A 28 11.21 -49.94 1.98
C SER A 28 10.75 -49.13 3.19
N GLY A 29 9.63 -48.42 3.07
CA GLY A 29 8.94 -47.76 4.17
C GLY A 29 7.42 -47.86 3.97
N CYS A 30 6.76 -48.55 4.91
CA CYS A 30 5.36 -48.92 4.92
C CYS A 30 4.37 -47.75 4.77
N GLY A 31 3.16 -48.12 4.33
CA GLY A 31 2.05 -47.22 4.08
C GLY A 31 1.67 -46.37 5.29
N GLY A 32 1.58 -45.06 5.04
CA GLY A 32 0.76 -44.14 5.82
C GLY A 32 -0.45 -43.79 4.97
N ALA A 33 -1.63 -44.05 5.50
CA ALA A 33 -2.90 -43.66 4.90
C ALA A 33 -2.85 -42.18 4.50
N GLN A 34 -3.15 -41.91 3.25
CA GLN A 34 -3.34 -40.56 2.72
C GLN A 34 -4.65 -40.05 3.30
N THR A 35 -4.58 -39.41 4.46
CA THR A 35 -5.66 -38.59 5.00
C THR A 35 -5.98 -37.53 3.95
N SER A 36 -7.18 -37.65 3.37
CA SER A 36 -7.73 -36.63 2.48
C SER A 36 -7.56 -35.27 3.17
N ALA A 37 -6.94 -34.33 2.48
CA ALA A 37 -6.96 -32.93 2.85
C ALA A 37 -8.43 -32.56 3.09
N GLY A 38 -8.76 -32.30 4.35
CA GLY A 38 -10.09 -31.86 4.74
C GLY A 38 -10.43 -30.63 3.92
N GLY A 39 -11.39 -30.77 3.01
CA GLY A 39 -12.07 -29.62 2.47
C GLY A 39 -12.50 -28.79 3.67
N ALA A 40 -12.04 -27.54 3.72
CA ALA A 40 -12.52 -26.60 4.70
C ALA A 40 -14.04 -26.60 4.60
N SER A 41 -14.72 -27.21 5.58
CA SER A 41 -16.17 -27.14 5.68
C SER A 41 -16.51 -25.66 5.62
N ALA A 42 -17.19 -25.26 4.56
CA ALA A 42 -17.76 -23.92 4.46
C ALA A 42 -18.60 -23.75 5.74
N GLN A 43 -18.09 -22.92 6.65
CA GLN A 43 -18.78 -22.68 7.91
C GLN A 43 -20.14 -22.10 7.56
N SER A 44 -21.19 -22.62 8.19
CA SER A 44 -22.54 -22.11 7.98
C SER A 44 -22.56 -20.59 8.23
N PRO A 45 -23.21 -19.80 7.35
CA PRO A 45 -23.34 -18.35 7.52
C PRO A 45 -24.16 -17.95 8.75
N GLU A 46 -24.85 -18.92 9.36
CA GLU A 46 -25.70 -18.75 10.54
C GLU A 46 -25.25 -19.68 11.67
N ILE A 47 -25.43 -19.25 12.91
CA ILE A 47 -25.13 -19.96 14.15
C ILE A 47 -26.45 -20.11 14.92
N GLU A 48 -26.83 -21.35 15.23
CA GLU A 48 -27.96 -21.63 16.12
C GLU A 48 -27.51 -21.49 17.57
N CYS A 49 -28.02 -20.47 18.28
CA CYS A 49 -27.76 -20.29 19.70
C CYS A 49 -28.92 -20.82 20.55
N PRO A 50 -28.64 -21.25 21.79
CA PRO A 50 -29.69 -21.55 22.76
C PRO A 50 -30.61 -20.34 22.99
N GLU A 51 -31.88 -20.61 23.30
CA GLU A 51 -32.81 -19.60 23.81
C GLU A 51 -32.20 -18.86 25.03
N PRO A 52 -32.30 -17.53 25.14
CA PRO A 52 -33.18 -16.63 24.37
C PRO A 52 -32.51 -15.94 23.16
N VAL A 53 -31.32 -16.38 22.73
CA VAL A 53 -30.54 -15.70 21.68
C VAL A 53 -31.07 -16.03 20.28
N GLY A 54 -31.43 -17.28 20.03
CA GLY A 54 -31.93 -17.77 18.75
C GLY A 54 -30.84 -17.82 17.66
N THR A 55 -31.24 -17.95 16.40
CA THR A 55 -30.30 -18.00 15.28
C THR A 55 -29.70 -16.62 15.01
N ILE A 56 -28.38 -16.55 14.87
CA ILE A 56 -27.63 -15.32 14.58
C ILE A 56 -26.75 -15.47 13.33
N PRO A 57 -26.49 -14.39 12.58
CA PRO A 57 -25.48 -14.39 11.52
C PRO A 57 -24.07 -14.55 12.11
N ARG A 58 -23.22 -15.33 11.45
CA ARG A 58 -21.80 -15.44 11.79
C ARG A 58 -21.06 -14.22 11.26
N GLU A 59 -20.31 -13.55 12.12
CA GLU A 59 -19.45 -12.43 11.73
C GLU A 59 -17.99 -12.87 11.55
N SER A 60 -17.27 -12.21 10.63
CA SER A 60 -15.84 -12.41 10.45
C SER A 60 -15.06 -11.47 11.37
N CYS A 61 -14.64 -11.96 12.53
CA CYS A 61 -13.89 -11.12 13.48
C CYS A 61 -12.51 -10.67 12.94
N ALA A 62 -11.98 -11.37 11.92
CA ALA A 62 -10.78 -10.96 11.20
C ALA A 62 -11.01 -9.71 10.35
N GLU A 63 -12.15 -9.64 9.64
CA GLU A 63 -12.52 -8.45 8.85
C GLU A 63 -12.74 -7.23 9.75
N ILE A 64 -13.34 -7.41 10.93
CA ILE A 64 -13.54 -6.33 11.92
C ILE A 64 -12.21 -5.75 12.43
N ALA A 65 -11.15 -6.56 12.51
CA ALA A 65 -9.82 -6.07 12.86
C ALA A 65 -9.22 -5.16 11.77
N ASP A 66 -9.58 -5.45 10.51
CA ASP A 66 -9.06 -4.79 9.29
C ASP A 66 -9.89 -3.56 8.87
N ASP A 67 -11.19 -3.51 9.17
CA ASP A 67 -12.15 -2.50 8.70
C ASP A 67 -11.78 -1.05 9.01
N PHE A 68 -11.01 -0.80 10.07
CA PHE A 68 -10.58 0.56 10.43
C PHE A 68 -9.30 1.01 9.74
N GLY A 69 -8.74 0.20 8.84
CA GLY A 69 -7.43 0.42 8.27
C GLY A 69 -6.32 0.41 9.33
N SER A 70 -5.08 0.53 8.91
CA SER A 70 -4.04 0.99 9.83
C SER A 70 -4.41 2.43 10.19
N PHE A 71 -4.81 2.66 11.44
CA PHE A 71 -4.64 3.99 12.01
C PHE A 71 -3.12 4.22 12.02
N ASP A 72 -2.58 4.71 10.90
CA ASP A 72 -1.14 4.72 10.65
C ASP A 72 -0.51 5.89 11.38
N VAL A 73 -0.03 5.56 12.57
CA VAL A 73 0.65 6.49 13.45
C VAL A 73 2.15 6.56 13.15
N SER A 74 2.67 5.61 12.36
CA SER A 74 4.10 5.44 12.10
C SER A 74 4.69 6.60 11.29
N SER A 75 3.96 7.10 10.31
CA SER A 75 4.28 8.30 9.53
C SER A 75 4.29 9.56 10.41
N SER A 76 3.30 9.70 11.31
CA SER A 76 3.19 10.83 12.23
C SER A 76 4.28 10.84 13.32
N LEU A 77 4.75 9.67 13.77
CA LEU A 77 5.86 9.54 14.71
C LEU A 77 7.18 10.05 14.12
N LYS A 78 7.42 9.83 12.81
CA LYS A 78 8.62 10.32 12.11
C LYS A 78 8.66 11.85 12.06
N ILE A 79 7.51 12.49 11.80
CA ILE A 79 7.39 13.96 11.71
C ILE A 79 7.52 14.60 13.11
N ALA A 80 6.99 13.96 14.15
CA ALA A 80 7.00 14.52 15.51
C ALA A 80 8.39 14.60 16.16
N GLY A 81 9.34 13.77 15.73
CA GLY A 81 10.66 13.57 16.35
C GLY A 81 11.71 14.67 16.13
N ALA A 82 11.50 15.59 15.20
CA ALA A 82 12.58 16.47 14.72
C ALA A 82 12.72 17.85 15.45
N SER A 83 11.92 18.16 16.47
CA SER A 83 11.95 19.50 17.10
C SER A 83 11.79 19.51 18.62
N ARG A 84 12.12 20.65 19.28
CA ARG A 84 11.89 20.86 20.72
C ARG A 84 10.41 20.57 21.06
N GLY A 85 10.18 19.77 22.11
CA GLY A 85 8.84 19.28 22.48
C GLY A 85 8.41 17.97 21.77
N ALA A 86 9.32 17.33 21.02
CA ALA A 86 9.06 16.06 20.34
C ALA A 86 8.55 14.95 21.27
N GLU A 87 9.11 14.83 22.48
CA GLU A 87 8.74 13.79 23.43
C GLU A 87 7.25 13.85 23.80
N GLN A 88 6.72 15.04 24.09
CA GLN A 88 5.32 15.22 24.46
C GLN A 88 4.38 14.91 23.28
N ARG A 89 4.77 15.25 22.05
CA ARG A 89 4.01 14.90 20.84
C ARG A 89 4.04 13.40 20.57
N ILE A 90 5.22 12.78 20.68
CA ILE A 90 5.39 11.33 20.51
C ILE A 90 4.54 10.59 21.54
N GLU A 91 4.54 11.03 22.80
CA GLU A 91 3.72 10.44 23.87
C GLU A 91 2.22 10.58 23.57
N ALA A 92 1.78 11.77 23.14
CA ALA A 92 0.39 12.01 22.77
C ALA A 92 -0.05 11.13 21.58
N ILE A 93 0.83 10.99 20.59
CA ILE A 93 0.63 10.14 19.42
C ILE A 93 0.52 8.67 19.81
N ARG A 94 1.41 8.18 20.68
CA ARG A 94 1.36 6.80 21.20
C ARG A 94 0.08 6.55 21.99
N ALA A 95 -0.35 7.48 22.83
CA ALA A 95 -1.60 7.34 23.58
C ALA A 95 -2.82 7.18 22.66
N ALA A 96 -2.87 7.92 21.55
CA ALA A 96 -3.92 7.74 20.55
C ALA A 96 -3.84 6.37 19.84
N ALA A 97 -2.62 5.93 19.50
CA ALA A 97 -2.37 4.61 18.92
C ALA A 97 -2.86 3.47 19.83
N ASP A 98 -2.49 3.54 21.12
CA ASP A 98 -2.83 2.55 22.12
C ASP A 98 -4.34 2.50 22.36
N LEU A 99 -5.01 3.66 22.39
CA LEU A 99 -6.46 3.73 22.50
C LEU A 99 -7.17 3.15 21.27
N ALA A 100 -6.68 3.42 20.06
CA ALA A 100 -7.20 2.82 18.83
C ALA A 100 -7.05 1.30 18.86
N ALA A 101 -5.89 0.79 19.26
CA ALA A 101 -5.65 -0.65 19.42
C ALA A 101 -6.60 -1.28 20.46
N LYS A 102 -6.84 -0.60 21.59
CA LYS A 102 -7.79 -1.04 22.62
C LYS A 102 -9.22 -1.12 22.07
N LEU A 103 -9.69 -0.07 21.40
CA LEU A 103 -11.03 -0.05 20.78
C LEU A 103 -11.22 -1.18 19.75
N LYS A 104 -10.18 -1.46 18.94
CA LYS A 104 -10.20 -2.61 18.02
C LYS A 104 -10.30 -3.94 18.76
N GLY A 105 -9.51 -4.12 19.82
CA GLY A 105 -9.54 -5.32 20.66
C GLY A 105 -10.90 -5.56 21.30
N GLU A 106 -11.56 -4.51 21.79
CA GLU A 106 -12.92 -4.60 22.37
C GLU A 106 -13.96 -5.04 21.32
N ARG A 107 -13.89 -4.52 20.08
CA ARG A 107 -14.79 -4.96 19.00
C ARG A 107 -14.56 -6.41 18.58
N VAL A 108 -13.30 -6.85 18.48
CA VAL A 108 -12.98 -8.26 18.20
C VAL A 108 -13.53 -9.15 19.32
N THR A 109 -13.34 -8.76 20.59
CA THR A 109 -13.87 -9.48 21.75
C THR A 109 -15.41 -9.54 21.74
N LEU A 110 -16.06 -8.46 21.32
CA LEU A 110 -17.51 -8.38 21.14
C LEU A 110 -17.99 -9.34 20.04
N CYS A 111 -17.33 -9.36 18.88
CA CYS A 111 -17.62 -10.29 17.76
C CYS A 111 -17.43 -11.75 18.19
N GLU A 112 -16.35 -12.08 18.90
CA GLU A 112 -16.13 -13.44 19.42
C GLU A 112 -17.21 -13.85 20.42
N SER A 113 -17.63 -12.91 21.29
CA SER A 113 -18.71 -13.14 22.24
C SER A 113 -20.06 -13.35 21.55
N TYR A 114 -20.31 -12.61 20.46
CA TYR A 114 -21.49 -12.77 19.61
C TYR A 114 -21.50 -14.13 18.91
N ASN A 115 -20.42 -14.49 18.22
CA ASN A 115 -20.27 -15.77 17.54
C ASN A 115 -20.30 -16.99 18.48
N THR A 116 -20.03 -16.79 19.78
CA THR A 116 -20.14 -17.84 20.82
C THR A 116 -21.45 -17.78 21.60
N CYS A 117 -22.45 -17.04 21.10
CA CYS A 117 -23.80 -16.95 21.67
C CYS A 117 -23.86 -16.38 23.10
N LYS A 118 -22.84 -15.62 23.53
CA LYS A 118 -22.79 -15.03 24.88
C LYS A 118 -23.50 -13.68 24.95
N THR A 119 -23.68 -13.00 23.82
CA THR A 119 -24.26 -11.67 23.72
C THR A 119 -25.49 -11.72 22.82
N LYS A 120 -26.59 -11.07 23.24
CA LYS A 120 -27.80 -11.01 22.40
C LYS A 120 -27.60 -10.05 21.22
N PRO A 121 -28.28 -10.23 20.08
CA PRO A 121 -28.15 -9.35 18.92
C PRO A 121 -28.35 -7.86 19.22
N ALA A 122 -29.33 -7.52 20.07
CA ALA A 122 -29.60 -6.14 20.45
C ALA A 122 -28.48 -5.51 21.31
N GLU A 123 -27.89 -6.30 22.22
CA GLU A 123 -26.77 -5.89 23.07
C GLU A 123 -25.50 -5.73 22.23
N HIS A 124 -25.26 -6.68 21.30
CA HIS A 124 -24.18 -6.62 20.33
C HIS A 124 -24.23 -5.35 19.48
N ALA A 125 -25.38 -5.08 18.85
CA ALA A 125 -25.55 -3.91 17.99
C ALA A 125 -25.36 -2.58 18.75
N ALA A 126 -25.86 -2.49 20.00
CA ALA A 126 -25.71 -1.30 20.82
C ALA A 126 -24.25 -1.05 21.22
N GLU A 127 -23.53 -2.10 21.61
CA GLU A 127 -22.12 -2.00 22.01
C GLU A 127 -21.21 -1.74 20.81
N ASP A 128 -21.47 -2.38 19.68
CA ASP A 128 -20.71 -2.14 18.45
C ASP A 128 -20.86 -0.69 17.99
N GLN A 129 -22.09 -0.15 18.00
CA GLN A 129 -22.34 1.25 17.68
C GLN A 129 -21.62 2.20 18.64
N ARG A 130 -21.55 1.85 19.93
CA ARG A 130 -20.80 2.62 20.93
C ARG A 130 -19.31 2.64 20.63
N LEU A 131 -18.71 1.47 20.41
CA LEU A 131 -17.28 1.32 20.10
C LEU A 131 -16.91 2.02 18.79
N ALA A 132 -17.72 1.87 17.75
CA ALA A 132 -17.55 2.58 16.48
C ALA A 132 -17.66 4.11 16.65
N GLY A 133 -18.57 4.59 17.50
CA GLY A 133 -18.70 6.00 17.85
C GLY A 133 -17.45 6.55 18.54
N LEU A 134 -16.88 5.83 19.50
CA LEU A 134 -15.63 6.23 20.17
C LEU A 134 -14.43 6.23 19.21
N MET A 135 -14.34 5.24 18.31
CA MET A 135 -13.32 5.21 17.28
C MET A 135 -13.44 6.42 16.34
N LYS A 136 -14.66 6.77 15.93
CA LYS A 136 -14.92 7.97 15.13
C LYS A 136 -14.48 9.24 15.86
N GLU A 137 -14.83 9.41 17.14
CA GLU A 137 -14.37 10.54 17.95
C GLU A 137 -12.83 10.64 18.00
N LEU A 138 -12.14 9.50 18.12
CA LEU A 138 -10.68 9.44 18.12
C LEU A 138 -10.09 9.86 16.76
N ILE A 139 -10.67 9.40 15.65
CA ILE A 139 -10.26 9.79 14.30
C ILE A 139 -10.49 11.29 14.06
N ASP A 140 -11.64 11.82 14.47
CA ASP A 140 -11.94 13.25 14.32
C ASP A 140 -10.98 14.10 15.16
N LEU A 141 -10.64 13.67 16.36
CA LEU A 141 -9.62 14.30 17.21
C LEU A 141 -8.24 14.24 16.56
N TRP A 142 -7.87 13.08 16.00
CA TRP A 142 -6.63 12.87 15.26
C TRP A 142 -6.51 13.84 14.09
N ASP A 143 -7.55 13.96 13.27
CA ASP A 143 -7.49 14.78 12.07
C ASP A 143 -7.58 16.29 12.36
N ALA A 144 -8.13 16.68 13.51
CA ALA A 144 -8.10 18.06 13.99
C ALA A 144 -6.74 18.48 14.61
N ARG A 145 -5.76 17.57 14.75
CA ARG A 145 -4.48 17.86 15.40
C ARG A 145 -3.67 18.88 14.61
N LYS A 146 -3.11 19.87 15.32
CA LYS A 146 -2.22 20.88 14.73
C LYS A 146 -0.78 20.78 15.21
N PHE A 147 -0.55 20.26 16.43
CA PHE A 147 0.78 20.04 17.04
C PHE A 147 1.80 21.18 16.84
N VAL A 148 1.31 22.43 16.70
CA VAL A 148 2.16 23.62 16.50
C VAL A 148 2.67 24.10 17.85
N GLU A 149 1.78 24.19 18.84
CA GLU A 149 2.10 24.70 20.17
C GLU A 149 1.93 23.63 21.26
N ALA A 150 2.61 23.79 22.39
CA ALA A 150 2.48 22.86 23.53
C ALA A 150 1.02 22.75 24.03
N GLN A 151 0.25 23.83 23.92
CA GLN A 151 -1.17 23.82 24.28
C GLN A 151 -2.01 22.92 23.35
N ASP A 152 -1.66 22.81 22.07
CA ASP A 152 -2.35 21.92 21.13
C ASP A 152 -2.10 20.46 21.50
N VAL A 153 -0.88 20.12 21.92
CA VAL A 153 -0.53 18.77 22.41
C VAL A 153 -1.31 18.45 23.68
N ALA A 154 -1.39 19.39 24.62
CA ALA A 154 -2.16 19.24 25.85
C ALA A 154 -3.66 19.02 25.57
N ARG A 155 -4.27 19.84 24.71
CA ARG A 155 -5.68 19.69 24.29
C ARG A 155 -5.93 18.34 23.59
N PHE A 156 -5.00 17.90 22.75
CA PHE A 156 -5.10 16.60 22.09
C PHE A 156 -5.03 15.46 23.10
N ARG A 157 -4.07 15.48 24.04
CA ARG A 157 -3.97 14.48 25.11
C ARG A 157 -5.22 14.42 25.98
N GLU A 158 -5.78 15.57 26.33
CA GLU A 158 -7.04 15.66 27.08
C GLU A 158 -8.20 15.03 26.31
N GLY A 159 -8.28 15.28 24.99
CA GLY A 159 -9.26 14.63 24.11
C GLY A 159 -9.13 13.11 24.09
N VAL A 160 -7.91 12.59 23.95
CA VAL A 160 -7.63 11.14 23.98
C VAL A 160 -8.03 10.55 25.33
N ALA A 161 -7.64 11.19 26.43
CA ALA A 161 -7.98 10.75 27.79
C ALA A 161 -9.50 10.75 28.03
N LYS A 162 -10.23 11.72 27.49
CA LYS A 162 -11.70 11.78 27.58
C LYS A 162 -12.37 10.61 26.84
N ILE A 163 -11.87 10.25 25.65
CA ILE A 163 -12.38 9.09 24.91
C ILE A 163 -12.04 7.79 25.65
N ALA A 164 -10.82 7.66 26.19
CA ALA A 164 -10.43 6.52 27.02
C ALA A 164 -11.34 6.38 28.26
N ALA A 165 -11.65 7.48 28.95
CA ALA A 165 -12.57 7.46 30.09
C ALA A 165 -14.00 7.03 29.71
N LYS A 166 -14.49 7.40 28.52
CA LYS A 166 -15.78 6.90 27.99
C LYS A 166 -15.73 5.40 27.68
N LEU A 167 -14.58 4.89 27.24
CA LEU A 167 -14.37 3.47 26.99
C LEU A 167 -14.42 2.69 28.32
N ASP A 168 -13.71 3.18 29.35
CA ASP A 168 -13.60 2.52 30.66
C ASP A 168 -14.84 2.71 31.55
N GLY A 169 -15.61 3.79 31.34
CA GLY A 169 -16.81 4.14 32.12
C GLY A 169 -18.05 3.29 31.87
N ALA A 170 -17.94 2.16 31.16
CA ALA A 170 -19.03 1.27 30.77
C ALA A 170 -19.71 0.49 31.93
N ASN A 171 -19.57 0.94 33.18
CA ASN A 171 -20.31 0.43 34.35
C ASN A 171 -21.43 1.37 34.86
N ALA A 172 -21.73 2.47 34.15
CA ALA A 172 -22.94 3.25 34.44
C ALA A 172 -24.13 2.66 33.67
N ALA A 173 -25.05 2.02 34.40
CA ALA A 173 -26.28 1.42 33.89
C ALA A 173 -27.06 2.36 32.94
N PRO A 174 -27.82 1.80 31.98
CA PRO A 174 -28.57 2.59 31.01
C PRO A 174 -29.73 3.33 31.69
N GLY A 175 -29.59 4.64 31.83
CA GLY A 175 -30.72 5.53 32.10
C GLY A 175 -31.64 5.55 30.88
N ALA A 176 -32.85 5.04 31.05
CA ALA A 176 -33.91 5.07 30.07
C ALA A 176 -34.39 6.51 29.86
N ASP A 177 -33.83 7.19 28.88
CA ASP A 177 -34.46 8.36 28.26
C ASP A 177 -34.58 8.11 26.76
N GLY A 178 -35.83 7.93 26.33
CA GLY A 178 -36.21 7.78 24.93
C GLY A 178 -35.92 9.06 24.15
N ALA A 179 -34.71 9.18 23.63
CA ALA A 179 -34.42 10.06 22.52
C ALA A 179 -34.90 9.38 21.23
N ALA A 180 -35.82 10.04 20.54
CA ALA A 180 -36.31 9.66 19.21
C ALA A 180 -35.13 9.32 18.27
N PRO A 181 -35.30 8.36 17.33
CA PRO A 181 -34.24 7.96 16.42
C PRO A 181 -33.70 9.17 15.68
N ALA A 182 -32.41 9.45 15.85
CA ALA A 182 -31.72 10.44 15.06
C ALA A 182 -31.83 10.08 13.57
N PRO A 183 -32.13 11.05 12.70
CA PRO A 183 -32.62 10.80 11.35
C PRO A 183 -31.53 10.29 10.40
N SER A 184 -31.97 9.37 9.54
CA SER A 184 -31.45 9.01 8.21
C SER A 184 -29.93 8.79 8.07
N ARG A 185 -29.57 7.51 7.87
CA ARG A 185 -28.34 7.06 7.22
C ARG A 185 -27.96 8.04 6.10
N PRO A 186 -26.74 8.61 6.11
CA PRO A 186 -26.41 9.60 5.12
C PRO A 186 -26.36 8.97 3.73
N THR A 187 -26.85 9.72 2.74
CA THR A 187 -27.19 9.21 1.42
C THR A 187 -25.92 8.91 0.62
N LYS A 188 -25.62 7.63 0.39
CA LYS A 188 -24.60 7.20 -0.57
C LYS A 188 -25.00 7.73 -1.96
N LYS A 189 -24.18 8.62 -2.52
CA LYS A 189 -24.30 9.01 -3.93
C LYS A 189 -23.34 8.13 -4.73
N SER A 190 -23.88 7.38 -5.68
CA SER A 190 -23.08 6.61 -6.64
C SER A 190 -23.33 7.14 -8.05
N LYS A 191 -22.26 7.28 -8.82
CA LYS A 191 -22.31 7.67 -10.23
C LYS A 191 -21.66 6.59 -11.08
N ARG A 192 -22.29 6.27 -12.21
CA ARG A 192 -21.69 5.43 -13.25
C ARG A 192 -20.59 6.19 -13.97
N GLY A 193 -19.61 5.47 -14.50
CA GLY A 193 -18.51 6.07 -15.25
C GLY A 193 -18.96 6.96 -16.40
N GLU A 194 -20.09 6.65 -17.07
CA GLU A 194 -20.60 7.43 -18.20
C GLU A 194 -21.04 8.87 -17.86
N ALA A 195 -21.32 9.15 -16.57
CA ALA A 195 -21.69 10.50 -16.12
C ALA A 195 -20.47 11.45 -16.01
N LEU A 196 -19.26 10.94 -16.23
CA LEU A 196 -18.02 11.70 -16.07
C LEU A 196 -17.76 12.59 -17.28
N ALA A 197 -17.39 13.85 -17.01
CA ALA A 197 -17.01 14.76 -18.09
C ALA A 197 -15.63 14.35 -18.63
N ARG A 198 -15.55 14.24 -19.96
CA ARG A 198 -14.34 13.85 -20.67
C ARG A 198 -13.41 15.04 -20.84
N ILE A 199 -12.10 14.80 -20.72
CA ILE A 199 -11.05 15.75 -21.04
C ILE A 199 -10.40 15.27 -22.33
N GLU A 200 -10.50 16.07 -23.39
CA GLU A 200 -9.87 15.77 -24.66
C GLU A 200 -8.37 16.09 -24.57
N GLY A 201 -7.54 15.11 -24.91
CA GLY A 201 -6.09 15.25 -24.88
C GLY A 201 -5.44 14.36 -25.94
N ALA A 202 -4.36 14.85 -26.55
CA ALA A 202 -3.58 14.05 -27.48
C ALA A 202 -3.05 12.79 -26.77
N GLY A 203 -3.17 11.63 -27.43
CA GLY A 203 -2.70 10.35 -26.90
C GLY A 203 -3.65 9.63 -25.95
N VAL A 204 -4.83 10.20 -25.67
CA VAL A 204 -5.89 9.56 -24.86
C VAL A 204 -7.11 9.25 -25.72
N THR A 205 -7.62 8.02 -25.58
CA THR A 205 -8.93 7.63 -26.14
C THR A 205 -9.87 7.24 -25.01
N VAL A 206 -11.08 7.79 -25.04
CA VAL A 206 -12.14 7.49 -24.07
C VAL A 206 -13.30 6.83 -24.79
N THR A 207 -13.65 5.61 -24.36
CA THR A 207 -14.78 4.84 -24.89
C THR A 207 -15.78 4.52 -23.78
N THR A 208 -17.06 4.49 -24.10
CA THR A 208 -18.13 4.12 -23.15
C THR A 208 -18.82 2.84 -23.64
N SER A 209 -18.98 1.85 -22.75
CA SER A 209 -19.74 0.63 -23.02
C SER A 209 -20.41 0.18 -21.73
N ASP A 210 -21.70 -0.15 -21.80
CA ASP A 210 -22.46 -0.74 -20.69
C ASP A 210 -22.41 0.08 -19.39
N GLY A 211 -22.41 1.41 -19.49
CA GLY A 211 -22.29 2.33 -18.36
C GLY A 211 -20.88 2.49 -17.78
N ASN A 212 -19.89 1.75 -18.30
CA ASN A 212 -18.49 1.88 -17.92
C ASN A 212 -17.75 2.83 -18.87
N VAL A 213 -16.73 3.51 -18.36
CA VAL A 213 -15.84 4.35 -19.16
C VAL A 213 -14.44 3.78 -19.16
N THR A 214 -13.96 3.43 -20.36
CA THR A 214 -12.59 2.97 -20.56
C THR A 214 -11.75 4.10 -21.13
N ILE A 215 -10.67 4.41 -20.44
CA ILE A 215 -9.63 5.35 -20.84
C ILE A 215 -8.43 4.54 -21.30
N LYS A 216 -7.87 4.85 -22.46
CA LYS A 216 -6.57 4.31 -22.90
C LYS A 216 -5.62 5.45 -23.18
N SER A 217 -4.40 5.32 -22.70
CA SER A 217 -3.27 6.18 -23.05
C SER A 217 -2.24 5.35 -23.81
N THR A 218 -1.73 5.86 -24.93
CA THR A 218 -0.67 5.21 -25.72
C THR A 218 0.67 5.95 -25.65
N ALA A 219 0.70 7.13 -25.05
CA ALA A 219 1.87 8.00 -25.02
C ALA A 219 2.51 8.05 -23.63
N ALA A 220 3.80 8.37 -23.60
CA ALA A 220 4.46 8.79 -22.37
C ALA A 220 4.01 10.20 -22.00
N GLY A 221 3.88 10.47 -20.70
CA GLY A 221 3.43 11.77 -20.19
C GLY A 221 2.20 11.65 -19.29
N THR A 222 1.81 12.78 -18.71
CA THR A 222 0.65 12.88 -17.81
C THR A 222 -0.55 13.36 -18.62
N HIS A 223 -1.64 12.61 -18.56
CA HIS A 223 -2.87 12.91 -19.28
C HIS A 223 -4.07 12.86 -18.34
N ASP A 224 -4.69 14.03 -18.10
CA ASP A 224 -6.02 14.08 -17.50
C ASP A 224 -7.04 13.56 -18.52
N ALA A 225 -7.97 12.71 -18.08
CA ALA A 225 -8.90 12.05 -18.99
C ALA A 225 -10.36 12.21 -18.59
N LEU A 226 -10.67 12.16 -17.29
CA LEU A 226 -12.03 12.33 -16.77
C LEU A 226 -12.02 13.33 -15.61
N ARG A 227 -13.13 14.05 -15.48
CA ARG A 227 -13.40 14.94 -14.33
C ARG A 227 -14.80 14.74 -13.76
N VAL A 228 -14.89 14.84 -12.44
CA VAL A 228 -16.14 15.01 -11.70
C VAL A 228 -16.16 16.44 -11.18
N PRO A 229 -17.10 17.29 -11.61
CA PRO A 229 -17.11 18.68 -11.21
C PRO A 229 -17.57 18.82 -9.75
N ALA A 230 -17.23 19.95 -9.12
CA ALA A 230 -17.35 20.13 -7.68
C ALA A 230 -18.79 20.00 -7.17
N GLU A 231 -19.78 20.46 -7.94
CA GLU A 231 -21.20 20.36 -7.59
C GLU A 231 -21.67 18.91 -7.39
N GLU A 232 -21.01 17.95 -8.03
CA GLU A 232 -21.33 16.53 -7.89
C GLU A 232 -20.67 15.89 -6.67
N LEU A 233 -19.53 16.44 -6.23
CA LEU A 233 -18.80 16.00 -5.04
C LEU A 233 -19.28 16.69 -3.76
N ARG A 234 -19.99 17.83 -3.88
CA ARG A 234 -20.61 18.51 -2.74
C ARG A 234 -21.59 17.55 -2.04
N SER A 235 -21.18 17.09 -0.87
CA SER A 235 -22.04 16.42 0.10
C SER A 235 -22.76 17.47 0.96
N LEU A 236 -23.80 17.05 1.69
CA LEU A 236 -24.62 17.93 2.54
C LEU A 236 -23.88 18.41 3.82
N GLY A 237 -22.55 18.23 3.90
CA GLY A 237 -21.70 18.66 5.01
C GLY A 237 -20.76 17.57 5.51
N GLY A 238 -19.69 17.98 6.19
CA GLY A 238 -18.71 17.07 6.82
C GLY A 238 -17.59 16.60 5.88
N ARG A 239 -16.84 15.59 6.32
CA ARG A 239 -15.81 14.93 5.50
C ARG A 239 -16.43 13.86 4.63
N THR A 240 -15.93 13.71 3.42
CA THR A 240 -16.48 12.82 2.40
C THR A 240 -15.37 12.07 1.70
N ARG A 241 -15.48 10.76 1.63
CA ARG A 241 -14.62 9.86 0.88
C ARG A 241 -15.16 9.69 -0.53
N VAL A 242 -14.32 9.98 -1.51
CA VAL A 242 -14.58 9.71 -2.93
C VAL A 242 -13.88 8.41 -3.31
N ARG A 243 -14.64 7.34 -3.51
CA ARG A 243 -14.13 6.00 -3.86
C ARG A 243 -14.36 5.72 -5.34
N VAL A 244 -13.30 5.49 -6.09
CA VAL A 244 -13.35 5.13 -7.51
C VAL A 244 -13.19 3.62 -7.65
N LEU A 245 -14.18 2.96 -8.26
CA LEU A 245 -14.18 1.52 -8.51
C LEU A 245 -14.00 1.23 -9.99
N GLY A 246 -13.15 0.26 -10.31
CA GLY A 246 -12.85 -0.07 -11.68
C GLY A 246 -11.77 -1.12 -11.83
N SER A 247 -11.10 -1.09 -12.98
CA SER A 247 -9.86 -1.83 -13.22
C SER A 247 -8.84 -0.92 -13.88
N TYR A 248 -7.56 -1.24 -13.69
CA TYR A 248 -6.46 -0.60 -14.40
C TYR A 248 -5.47 -1.66 -14.85
N THR A 249 -4.98 -1.52 -16.07
CA THR A 249 -3.98 -2.39 -16.68
C THR A 249 -2.85 -1.50 -17.21
N PRO A 250 -1.73 -1.39 -16.49
CA PRO A 250 -0.58 -0.61 -16.95
C PRO A 250 0.08 -1.26 -18.17
N SER A 251 0.74 -0.44 -19.00
CA SER A 251 1.52 -0.90 -20.13
C SER A 251 2.86 -0.13 -20.18
N PRO A 252 3.99 -0.77 -19.83
CA PRO A 252 4.17 -2.21 -19.55
C PRO A 252 3.62 -2.65 -18.19
N SER A 253 3.43 -3.97 -18.02
CA SER A 253 3.07 -4.58 -16.74
C SER A 253 4.14 -4.30 -15.66
N PRO A 254 3.75 -4.17 -14.38
CA PRO A 254 4.72 -3.98 -13.31
C PRO A 254 5.61 -5.21 -13.16
N LEU A 255 6.87 -4.98 -12.79
CA LEU A 255 7.85 -6.03 -12.55
C LEU A 255 7.73 -6.65 -11.16
N ILE A 256 7.10 -5.93 -10.22
CA ILE A 256 6.82 -6.38 -8.86
C ILE A 256 5.31 -6.26 -8.62
N ALA A 257 4.66 -7.38 -8.35
CA ALA A 257 3.24 -7.50 -8.05
C ALA A 257 3.00 -7.61 -6.53
N ALA A 258 1.75 -7.34 -6.11
CA ALA A 258 1.33 -7.60 -4.74
C ALA A 258 1.39 -9.11 -4.44
N GLY A 259 1.86 -9.48 -3.25
CA GLY A 259 2.09 -10.86 -2.83
C GLY A 259 3.45 -11.42 -3.21
N ASP A 260 4.25 -10.71 -4.01
CA ASP A 260 5.59 -11.17 -4.40
C ASP A 260 6.54 -11.22 -3.20
N GLU A 261 7.27 -12.33 -3.08
CA GLU A 261 8.43 -12.46 -2.20
C GLU A 261 9.71 -12.17 -3.00
N LEU A 262 10.44 -11.15 -2.55
CA LEU A 262 11.61 -10.62 -3.22
C LEU A 262 12.85 -10.87 -2.37
N THR A 263 13.91 -11.40 -2.98
CA THR A 263 15.24 -11.42 -2.37
C THR A 263 16.08 -10.30 -2.99
N ILE A 264 16.53 -9.35 -2.17
CA ILE A 264 17.39 -8.24 -2.59
C ILE A 264 18.80 -8.56 -2.12
N ARG A 265 19.75 -8.59 -3.05
CA ARG A 265 21.17 -8.79 -2.75
C ARG A 265 22.01 -7.70 -3.41
N PHE A 266 23.07 -7.29 -2.74
CA PHE A 266 23.97 -6.26 -3.26
C PHE A 266 25.35 -6.33 -2.62
N LYS A 267 26.35 -5.81 -3.34
CA LYS A 267 27.70 -5.55 -2.84
C LYS A 267 27.81 -4.10 -2.42
N TYR A 268 28.59 -3.83 -1.39
CA TYR A 268 28.83 -2.47 -0.91
C TYR A 268 30.28 -2.24 -0.51
N ARG A 269 30.70 -0.98 -0.53
CA ARG A 269 31.90 -0.48 0.14
C ARG A 269 31.59 0.84 0.83
N ALA A 270 31.70 0.87 2.15
CA ALA A 270 31.51 2.08 2.94
C ALA A 270 32.86 2.65 3.36
N ALA A 271 33.07 3.97 3.16
CA ALA A 271 34.28 4.64 3.60
C ALA A 271 34.36 4.77 5.14
N GLN A 272 33.21 4.76 5.81
CA GLN A 272 33.05 4.88 7.25
C GLN A 272 31.93 3.95 7.73
N ALA A 273 31.82 3.72 9.04
CA ALA A 273 30.67 3.00 9.58
C ALA A 273 29.38 3.82 9.36
N GLY A 274 28.28 3.13 9.07
CA GLY A 274 27.01 3.77 8.74
C GLY A 274 25.86 2.78 8.61
N GLU A 275 24.77 3.25 8.02
CA GLU A 275 23.56 2.45 7.80
C GLU A 275 23.25 2.36 6.31
N LEU A 276 23.03 1.15 5.81
CA LEU A 276 22.49 0.91 4.47
C LEU A 276 21.01 0.57 4.62
N GLN A 277 20.15 1.11 3.76
CA GLN A 277 18.73 0.82 3.80
C GLN A 277 18.31 0.17 2.48
N VAL A 278 17.49 -0.86 2.56
CA VAL A 278 16.70 -1.39 1.45
C VAL A 278 15.24 -1.22 1.81
N ALA A 279 14.49 -0.57 0.94
CA ALA A 279 13.09 -0.26 1.13
C ALA A 279 12.27 -0.83 -0.02
N LEU A 280 11.20 -1.55 0.30
CA LEU A 280 10.11 -1.79 -0.64
C LEU A 280 9.12 -0.63 -0.50
N ARG A 281 8.81 0.03 -1.62
CA ARG A 281 7.94 1.20 -1.65
C ARG A 281 6.73 0.95 -2.54
N SER A 282 5.63 1.59 -2.19
CA SER A 282 4.42 1.68 -3.02
C SER A 282 4.43 2.98 -3.82
N ILE A 283 3.87 3.00 -5.03
CA ILE A 283 3.63 4.27 -5.74
C ILE A 283 2.45 5.03 -5.15
N GLU A 284 1.53 4.37 -4.44
CA GLU A 284 0.35 4.98 -3.82
C GLU A 284 0.74 6.00 -2.77
N ASP A 285 1.73 5.65 -1.95
CA ASP A 285 2.39 6.55 -1.03
C ASP A 285 3.89 6.26 -1.05
N PRO A 286 4.68 7.03 -1.84
CA PRO A 286 6.13 6.87 -1.92
C PRO A 286 6.86 7.15 -0.60
N GLU A 287 6.23 7.92 0.29
CA GLU A 287 6.80 8.31 1.58
C GLU A 287 6.47 7.29 2.67
N ALA A 288 5.30 6.65 2.58
CA ALA A 288 5.02 5.42 3.33
C ALA A 288 5.95 4.31 2.82
N VAL A 289 6.74 3.79 3.74
CA VAL A 289 7.60 2.66 3.43
C VAL A 289 6.89 1.40 3.85
N GLU A 290 6.52 0.57 2.87
CA GLU A 290 5.85 -0.72 3.09
C GLU A 290 6.71 -1.62 3.98
N SER A 291 8.00 -1.73 3.64
CA SER A 291 8.98 -2.43 4.45
C SER A 291 10.36 -1.84 4.26
N THR A 292 11.09 -1.65 5.37
CA THR A 292 12.48 -1.19 5.36
C THR A 292 13.34 -2.14 6.15
N VAL A 293 14.46 -2.56 5.55
CA VAL A 293 15.53 -3.27 6.25
C VAL A 293 16.75 -2.36 6.31
N VAL A 294 17.26 -2.17 7.53
CA VAL A 294 18.43 -1.34 7.80
C VAL A 294 19.59 -2.23 8.22
N PHE A 295 20.72 -2.11 7.52
CA PHE A 295 21.97 -2.80 7.83
C PHE A 295 22.95 -1.83 8.44
N ARG A 296 23.41 -2.11 9.66
CA ARG A 296 24.54 -1.41 10.25
C ARG A 296 25.84 -2.02 9.72
N VAL A 297 26.66 -1.21 9.07
CA VAL A 297 27.89 -1.67 8.43
C VAL A 297 29.10 -0.92 9.00
N ALA A 298 30.22 -1.62 9.11
CA ALA A 298 31.51 -1.00 9.40
C ALA A 298 32.13 -0.42 8.11
N ALA A 299 33.19 0.38 8.27
CA ALA A 299 34.02 0.78 7.13
C ALA A 299 34.63 -0.47 6.47
N GLY A 300 34.63 -0.52 5.14
CA GLY A 300 35.11 -1.68 4.38
C GLY A 300 34.13 -2.10 3.29
N ALA A 301 34.38 -3.27 2.70
CA ALA A 301 33.54 -3.85 1.67
C ALA A 301 32.84 -5.12 2.17
N GLY A 302 31.66 -5.40 1.63
CA GLY A 302 30.91 -6.60 1.98
C GLY A 302 29.73 -6.85 1.05
N THR A 303 28.95 -7.86 1.40
CA THR A 303 27.72 -8.25 0.69
C THR A 303 26.56 -8.27 1.67
N GLN A 304 25.37 -7.87 1.23
CA GLN A 304 24.15 -7.98 2.01
C GLN A 304 23.06 -8.68 1.20
N THR A 305 22.18 -9.37 1.92
CA THR A 305 20.99 -10.00 1.37
C THR A 305 19.84 -9.84 2.34
N THR A 306 18.64 -9.62 1.81
CA THR A 306 17.40 -9.56 2.61
C THR A 306 16.21 -9.98 1.77
N THR A 307 15.12 -10.32 2.44
CA THR A 307 13.84 -10.63 1.82
C THR A 307 12.82 -9.57 2.18
N LEU A 308 12.00 -9.19 1.20
CA LEU A 308 10.88 -8.25 1.35
C LEU A 308 9.65 -8.85 0.68
N THR A 309 8.48 -8.66 1.27
CA THR A 309 7.21 -9.11 0.71
C THR A 309 6.37 -7.90 0.31
N ALA A 310 5.84 -7.90 -0.91
CA ALA A 310 4.91 -6.88 -1.35
C ALA A 310 3.52 -7.11 -0.72
N THR A 311 3.10 -6.21 0.18
CA THR A 311 1.86 -6.35 0.94
C THR A 311 0.63 -6.52 0.04
N PRO A 312 -0.24 -7.52 0.26
CA PRO A 312 -1.54 -7.58 -0.39
C PRO A 312 -2.37 -6.34 -0.03
N GLY A 313 -2.75 -5.52 -1.01
CA GLY A 313 -3.61 -4.33 -0.81
C GLY A 313 -3.03 -3.04 -1.41
N SER A 314 -1.71 -2.86 -1.32
CA SER A 314 -0.99 -1.78 -2.02
C SER A 314 -0.74 -2.14 -3.47
N SER A 315 -0.42 -1.15 -4.31
CA SER A 315 -0.14 -1.39 -5.73
C SER A 315 1.03 -0.58 -6.26
N GLY A 316 1.72 -1.17 -7.25
CA GLY A 316 2.90 -0.59 -7.90
C GLY A 316 4.09 -0.47 -6.98
N PHE A 317 4.79 -1.59 -6.81
CA PHE A 317 5.95 -1.65 -5.94
C PHE A 317 7.24 -1.36 -6.68
N TYR A 318 8.23 -0.85 -5.94
CA TYR A 318 9.59 -0.67 -6.41
C TYR A 318 10.58 -0.75 -5.25
N VAL A 319 11.84 -1.05 -5.56
CA VAL A 319 12.90 -1.20 -4.56
C VAL A 319 13.77 0.05 -4.54
N GLY A 320 13.90 0.64 -3.36
CA GLY A 320 14.83 1.73 -3.07
C GLY A 320 16.03 1.23 -2.27
N ILE A 321 17.24 1.67 -2.61
CA ILE A 321 18.46 1.43 -1.84
C ILE A 321 19.09 2.76 -1.49
N GLY A 322 19.42 2.95 -0.21
CA GLY A 322 20.05 4.16 0.27
C GLY A 322 21.14 3.91 1.31
N ALA A 323 21.85 4.98 1.66
CA ALA A 323 22.88 4.98 2.70
C ALA A 323 22.73 6.22 3.59
N ARG A 324 22.75 6.03 4.91
CA ARG A 324 22.71 7.07 5.94
C ARG A 324 23.99 7.03 6.77
N GLY A 325 24.37 8.19 7.30
CA GLY A 325 25.59 8.36 8.09
C GLY A 325 26.61 9.26 7.41
N ALA A 326 27.85 9.19 7.87
CA ALA A 326 28.94 10.01 7.34
C ALA A 326 29.72 9.26 6.24
N GLY A 327 30.14 9.99 5.20
CA GLY A 327 31.01 9.50 4.14
C GLY A 327 30.29 8.96 2.89
N THR A 328 31.08 8.46 1.95
CA THR A 328 30.59 7.92 0.68
C THR A 328 30.40 6.41 0.76
N VAL A 329 29.35 5.91 0.11
CA VAL A 329 29.11 4.47 -0.07
C VAL A 329 29.13 4.13 -1.55
N GLU A 330 29.83 3.05 -1.91
CA GLU A 330 29.77 2.45 -3.23
C GLU A 330 28.84 1.24 -3.18
N PHE A 331 27.93 1.12 -4.15
CA PHE A 331 27.07 -0.05 -4.38
C PHE A 331 27.39 -0.70 -5.72
N ASP A 332 27.22 -2.02 -5.79
CA ASP A 332 27.40 -2.77 -7.04
C ASP A 332 26.66 -4.11 -6.99
N ASP A 333 26.44 -4.74 -8.14
CA ASP A 333 25.69 -6.00 -8.28
C ASP A 333 24.39 -6.02 -7.46
N VAL A 334 23.62 -4.92 -7.53
CA VAL A 334 22.30 -4.88 -6.89
C VAL A 334 21.36 -5.72 -7.73
N GLU A 335 20.74 -6.72 -7.14
CA GLU A 335 19.80 -7.61 -7.82
C GLU A 335 18.56 -7.80 -6.98
N VAL A 336 17.40 -7.69 -7.63
CA VAL A 336 16.10 -8.11 -7.10
C VAL A 336 15.78 -9.45 -7.72
N VAL A 337 15.64 -10.46 -6.88
CA VAL A 337 15.42 -11.84 -7.27
C VAL A 337 14.02 -12.27 -6.84
N GLN A 338 13.28 -12.87 -7.76
CA GLN A 338 11.96 -13.46 -7.52
C GLN A 338 11.96 -14.87 -8.12
N ASN A 339 11.51 -15.88 -7.36
CA ASN A 339 11.48 -17.27 -7.83
C ASN A 339 12.84 -17.76 -8.39
N ASN A 340 13.95 -17.40 -7.72
CA ASN A 340 15.33 -17.65 -8.15
C ASN A 340 15.77 -17.00 -9.48
N ALA A 341 14.96 -16.13 -10.08
CA ALA A 341 15.31 -15.36 -11.27
C ALA A 341 15.60 -13.89 -10.91
N VAL A 342 16.65 -13.30 -11.49
CA VAL A 342 16.91 -11.87 -11.37
C VAL A 342 15.91 -11.13 -12.26
N ILE A 343 15.00 -10.38 -11.65
CA ILE A 343 13.96 -9.61 -12.36
C ILE A 343 14.36 -8.14 -12.58
N LEU A 344 15.24 -7.62 -11.73
CA LEU A 344 15.81 -6.27 -11.82
C LEU A 344 17.27 -6.30 -11.39
N ALA A 345 18.10 -5.48 -12.02
CA ALA A 345 19.50 -5.31 -11.62
C ALA A 345 19.94 -3.85 -11.73
N ALA A 346 20.90 -3.47 -10.88
CA ALA A 346 21.69 -2.26 -11.06
C ALA A 346 23.17 -2.64 -11.03
N ARG A 347 23.81 -2.62 -12.19
CA ARG A 347 25.25 -2.85 -12.37
C ARG A 347 25.88 -1.60 -12.97
N ALA A 348 26.87 -1.04 -12.30
CA ALA A 348 27.43 0.26 -12.69
C ALA A 348 28.23 0.22 -14.01
N GLU A 349 28.54 -0.97 -14.52
CA GLU A 349 29.23 -1.19 -15.79
C GLU A 349 28.32 -1.18 -17.01
N ALA A 350 27.01 -1.34 -16.82
CA ALA A 350 26.04 -1.25 -17.90
C ALA A 350 25.75 0.24 -18.22
N ALA A 351 25.82 0.59 -19.51
CA ALA A 351 25.58 1.97 -19.96
C ALA A 351 24.16 2.47 -19.65
N SER A 352 23.20 1.54 -19.53
CA SER A 352 21.82 1.81 -19.10
C SER A 352 21.17 0.49 -18.66
N GLU A 353 20.93 0.32 -17.36
CA GLU A 353 20.05 -0.75 -16.88
C GLU A 353 18.59 -0.32 -17.04
N PRO A 354 17.71 -1.16 -17.60
CA PRO A 354 16.29 -0.83 -17.70
C PRO A 354 15.68 -0.72 -16.30
N HIS A 355 14.78 0.24 -16.12
CA HIS A 355 14.06 0.47 -14.85
C HIS A 355 14.95 0.88 -13.66
N LEU A 356 16.19 1.32 -13.92
CA LEU A 356 17.07 1.91 -12.90
C LEU A 356 17.01 3.44 -12.98
N ALA A 357 16.70 4.07 -11.85
CA ALA A 357 17.00 5.49 -11.61
C ALA A 357 18.07 5.59 -10.51
N SER A 358 19.07 6.44 -10.73
CA SER A 358 20.20 6.59 -9.82
C SER A 358 20.58 8.05 -9.63
N THR A 359 20.85 8.45 -8.39
CA THR A 359 21.48 9.74 -8.07
C THR A 359 22.97 9.61 -7.84
N CYS A 360 23.54 8.42 -8.04
CA CYS A 360 24.94 8.11 -7.78
C CYS A 360 25.81 8.37 -9.02
N SER A 361 27.07 8.69 -8.79
CA SER A 361 28.07 8.73 -9.85
C SER A 361 28.66 7.34 -10.09
N THR A 362 29.14 7.04 -11.30
CA THR A 362 29.84 5.78 -11.59
C THR A 362 31.35 5.92 -11.35
N SER A 363 31.93 5.02 -10.55
CA SER A 363 33.36 4.98 -10.20
C SER A 363 34.06 3.78 -10.85
N LYS A 364 35.02 4.02 -11.74
CA LYS A 364 35.83 2.96 -12.40
C LYS A 364 37.12 2.63 -11.66
N THR A 365 37.58 3.53 -10.79
CA THR A 365 38.87 3.41 -10.11
C THR A 365 38.87 2.36 -9.00
N LYS A 366 37.68 1.99 -8.53
CA LYS A 366 37.46 1.23 -7.30
C LYS A 366 36.23 0.34 -7.45
N ALA A 367 36.14 -0.40 -8.56
CA ALA A 367 35.07 -1.35 -8.78
C ALA A 367 34.97 -2.34 -7.59
N LEU A 368 33.73 -2.65 -7.20
CA LEU A 368 33.44 -3.64 -6.16
C LEU A 368 33.39 -5.04 -6.78
N ALA A 369 32.78 -5.11 -7.95
CA ALA A 369 32.87 -6.19 -8.90
C ALA A 369 32.98 -5.60 -10.32
N GLY A 370 33.37 -6.43 -11.29
CA GLY A 370 33.39 -6.01 -12.70
C GLY A 370 34.26 -4.77 -12.96
N LYS A 371 33.71 -3.80 -13.70
CA LYS A 371 34.45 -2.62 -14.22
C LYS A 371 34.10 -1.29 -13.55
N ALA A 372 33.03 -1.18 -12.78
CA ALA A 372 32.59 0.06 -12.15
C ALA A 372 31.69 -0.20 -10.94
N SER A 373 31.52 0.80 -10.06
CA SER A 373 30.56 0.80 -8.94
C SER A 373 29.77 2.11 -8.88
N PHE A 374 28.57 2.10 -8.28
CA PHE A 374 27.78 3.31 -8.01
C PHE A 374 28.27 3.99 -6.74
N ARG A 375 28.95 5.12 -6.87
CA ARG A 375 29.40 5.95 -5.75
C ARG A 375 28.33 6.98 -5.39
N CYS A 376 27.77 6.83 -4.20
CA CYS A 376 26.69 7.63 -3.66
C CYS A 376 27.17 8.41 -2.42
N GLU A 377 26.77 9.67 -2.32
CA GLU A 377 26.89 10.43 -1.08
C GLU A 377 25.87 9.91 -0.07
N SER A 378 26.28 9.76 1.19
CA SER A 378 25.32 9.43 2.26
C SER A 378 24.33 10.56 2.45
N GLY A 379 23.09 10.23 2.81
CA GLY A 379 22.04 11.19 3.09
C GLY A 379 20.66 10.54 3.05
N GLU A 380 19.63 11.36 3.18
CA GLU A 380 18.26 10.85 3.13
C GLU A 380 17.86 10.39 1.72
N GLY A 381 16.83 9.56 1.67
CA GLY A 381 16.22 9.05 0.44
C GLY A 381 16.96 7.86 -0.18
N ASP A 382 16.37 7.37 -1.26
CA ASP A 382 16.95 6.30 -2.07
C ASP A 382 17.95 6.87 -3.05
N LYS A 383 19.08 6.18 -3.18
CA LYS A 383 20.16 6.52 -4.11
C LYS A 383 20.05 5.72 -5.39
N LEU A 384 19.58 4.48 -5.30
CA LEU A 384 19.22 3.61 -6.41
C LEU A 384 17.75 3.23 -6.28
N VAL A 385 17.00 3.35 -7.37
CA VAL A 385 15.57 3.01 -7.44
C VAL A 385 15.40 2.03 -8.60
N LEU A 386 14.93 0.82 -8.31
CA LEU A 386 14.77 -0.27 -9.27
C LEU A 386 13.30 -0.62 -9.43
N GLY A 387 12.85 -0.74 -10.68
CA GLY A 387 11.52 -1.27 -11.00
C GLY A 387 10.37 -0.29 -10.83
N LYS A 388 10.64 1.01 -10.66
CA LYS A 388 9.58 2.02 -10.57
C LYS A 388 8.69 1.96 -11.81
N PRO A 389 7.36 1.74 -11.66
CA PRO A 389 6.44 1.68 -12.78
C PRO A 389 6.51 2.96 -13.62
N ALA A 390 6.72 2.81 -14.93
CA ALA A 390 6.71 3.93 -15.87
C ALA A 390 5.29 4.44 -16.17
N SER A 391 4.28 3.61 -15.90
CA SER A 391 2.88 3.93 -16.13
C SER A 391 2.02 3.68 -14.89
N HIS A 392 1.14 4.61 -14.54
CA HIS A 392 0.19 4.46 -13.44
C HIS A 392 -1.07 5.29 -13.67
N LEU A 393 -2.17 4.88 -13.03
CA LEU A 393 -3.36 5.71 -12.88
C LEU A 393 -3.12 6.70 -11.75
N TYR A 394 -3.60 7.94 -11.85
CA TYR A 394 -3.73 8.82 -10.70
C TYR A 394 -5.16 9.32 -10.54
N LEU A 395 -5.53 9.48 -9.28
CA LEU A 395 -6.74 10.16 -8.85
C LEU A 395 -6.30 11.39 -8.08
N ALA A 396 -6.84 12.56 -8.42
CA ALA A 396 -6.48 13.81 -7.77
C ALA A 396 -7.72 14.61 -7.40
N LEU A 397 -7.73 15.22 -6.22
CA LEU A 397 -8.69 16.24 -5.85
C LEU A 397 -8.05 17.60 -6.10
N ARG A 398 -8.68 18.43 -6.94
CA ARG A 398 -8.18 19.76 -7.30
C ARG A 398 -9.16 20.83 -6.84
N ALA A 399 -8.64 21.87 -6.20
CA ALA A 399 -9.37 23.09 -5.90
C ALA A 399 -8.87 24.23 -6.79
N ALA A 400 -9.54 25.39 -6.76
CA ALA A 400 -9.03 26.60 -7.42
C ALA A 400 -7.62 27.01 -6.95
N ALA A 401 -7.23 26.64 -5.71
CA ALA A 401 -5.91 26.89 -5.15
C ALA A 401 -4.84 25.88 -5.60
N GLY A 402 -5.20 24.84 -6.36
CA GLY A 402 -4.31 23.78 -6.84
C GLY A 402 -4.72 22.37 -6.40
N GLU A 403 -3.83 21.41 -6.65
CA GLU A 403 -4.00 20.01 -6.23
C GLU A 403 -3.99 19.91 -4.70
N ARG A 404 -5.04 19.32 -4.12
CA ARG A 404 -5.18 19.11 -2.67
C ARG A 404 -4.64 17.77 -2.22
N SER A 405 -4.95 16.74 -2.99
CA SER A 405 -4.48 15.39 -2.75
C SER A 405 -4.39 14.64 -4.07
N ARG A 406 -3.48 13.67 -4.12
CA ARG A 406 -3.28 12.78 -5.25
C ARG A 406 -2.84 11.42 -4.76
N ILE A 407 -3.45 10.38 -5.30
CA ILE A 407 -3.00 9.00 -5.16
C ILE A 407 -2.60 8.48 -6.55
N ARG A 408 -1.53 7.68 -6.60
CA ARG A 408 -1.05 7.01 -7.80
C ARG A 408 -1.20 5.52 -7.62
N THR A 409 -1.82 4.80 -8.54
CA THR A 409 -2.16 3.39 -8.32
C THR A 409 -1.97 2.57 -9.59
N LEU A 410 -1.64 1.28 -9.41
CA LEU A 410 -1.69 0.27 -10.45
C LEU A 410 -2.93 -0.61 -10.38
N SER A 411 -3.84 -0.37 -9.43
CA SER A 411 -5.06 -1.14 -9.31
C SER A 411 -6.25 -0.29 -8.84
N LEU A 412 -7.42 -0.58 -9.41
CA LEU A 412 -8.70 -0.09 -8.90
C LEU A 412 -9.51 -1.21 -8.23
N GLU A 413 -8.89 -2.39 -8.04
CA GLU A 413 -9.48 -3.51 -7.33
C GLU A 413 -9.70 -3.13 -5.86
N GLY A 414 -10.87 -3.47 -5.32
CA GLY A 414 -11.31 -2.99 -4.00
C GLY A 414 -11.64 -1.49 -3.96
N GLY A 415 -11.49 -0.76 -5.07
CA GLY A 415 -11.67 0.68 -5.14
C GLY A 415 -10.52 1.48 -4.52
N ARG A 416 -10.35 2.72 -4.97
CA ARG A 416 -9.36 3.66 -4.43
C ARG A 416 -10.03 4.94 -3.98
N SER A 417 -9.62 5.42 -2.81
CA SER A 417 -10.34 6.45 -2.08
C SER A 417 -9.49 7.69 -1.88
N LEU A 418 -10.13 8.86 -1.97
CA LEU A 418 -9.57 10.16 -1.59
C LEU A 418 -10.55 10.85 -0.66
N ASP A 419 -10.05 11.40 0.44
CA ASP A 419 -10.87 12.15 1.38
C ASP A 419 -10.94 13.64 0.98
N VAL A 420 -12.16 14.16 0.94
CA VAL A 420 -12.55 15.55 0.69
C VAL A 420 -13.10 16.15 1.99
N THR A 421 -12.75 17.40 2.28
CA THR A 421 -13.45 18.18 3.30
C THR A 421 -14.57 18.97 2.65
N GLY A 422 -15.83 18.74 3.03
CA GLY A 422 -17.03 19.22 2.33
C GLY A 422 -17.29 20.73 2.33
N LYS A 423 -16.35 21.55 2.79
CA LYS A 423 -16.39 23.02 2.63
C LYS A 423 -15.68 23.50 1.37
N GLU A 424 -14.97 22.63 0.68
CA GLU A 424 -14.13 23.00 -0.45
C GLU A 424 -14.81 22.68 -1.79
N ASP A 425 -14.71 23.62 -2.73
CA ASP A 425 -15.04 23.38 -4.13
C ASP A 425 -13.88 22.63 -4.78
N VAL A 426 -13.93 21.31 -4.67
CA VAL A 426 -12.96 20.40 -5.27
C VAL A 426 -13.58 19.61 -6.40
N GLU A 427 -12.84 19.45 -7.49
CA GLU A 427 -13.14 18.48 -8.54
C GLU A 427 -12.27 17.23 -8.37
N LEU A 428 -12.80 16.07 -8.77
CA LEU A 428 -12.01 14.85 -8.90
C LEU A 428 -11.52 14.76 -10.34
N VAL A 429 -10.21 14.58 -10.52
CA VAL A 429 -9.57 14.30 -11.80
C VAL A 429 -9.04 12.88 -11.79
N ILE A 430 -9.35 12.14 -12.85
CA ILE A 430 -8.81 10.81 -13.12
C ILE A 430 -7.95 10.92 -14.37
N GLY A 431 -6.69 10.51 -14.26
CA GLY A 431 -5.76 10.56 -15.37
C GLY A 431 -4.76 9.40 -15.36
N LEU A 432 -4.04 9.27 -16.46
CA LEU A 432 -2.99 8.28 -16.64
C LEU A 432 -1.66 8.99 -16.81
N GLU A 433 -0.63 8.48 -16.14
CA GLU A 433 0.75 8.80 -16.43
C GLU A 433 1.33 7.61 -17.20
N GLY A 434 1.79 7.82 -18.42
CA GLY A 434 2.30 6.76 -19.29
C GLY A 434 1.21 5.92 -20.00
N PRO A 435 1.62 4.85 -20.72
CA PRO A 435 0.69 4.01 -21.46
C PRO A 435 -0.08 3.06 -20.55
N GLY A 436 -1.35 2.81 -20.85
CA GLY A 436 -2.19 1.93 -20.04
C GLY A 436 -3.66 2.04 -20.37
N SER A 437 -4.47 1.22 -19.71
CA SER A 437 -5.93 1.20 -19.87
C SER A 437 -6.62 1.16 -18.52
N ALA A 438 -7.50 2.11 -18.24
CA ALA A 438 -8.33 2.15 -17.03
C ALA A 438 -9.80 2.00 -17.42
N THR A 439 -10.56 1.17 -16.72
CA THR A 439 -12.03 1.10 -16.87
C THR A 439 -12.69 1.52 -15.56
N ILE A 440 -13.35 2.66 -15.57
CA ILE A 440 -14.10 3.20 -14.45
C ILE A 440 -15.53 2.68 -14.49
N ARG A 441 -15.94 1.99 -13.43
CA ARG A 441 -17.29 1.44 -13.27
C ARG A 441 -18.17 2.40 -12.48
N PHE A 442 -17.72 2.75 -11.28
CA PHE A 442 -18.48 3.60 -10.36
C PHE A 442 -17.59 4.59 -9.62
N ILE A 443 -18.17 5.74 -9.28
CA ILE A 443 -17.63 6.66 -8.29
C ILE A 443 -18.64 6.78 -7.17
N GLU A 444 -18.20 6.49 -5.96
CA GLU A 444 -19.00 6.58 -4.75
C GLU A 444 -18.55 7.77 -3.92
N VAL A 445 -19.51 8.55 -3.46
CA VAL A 445 -19.30 9.69 -2.57
C VAL A 445 -19.95 9.32 -1.25
N LEU A 446 -19.12 8.99 -0.27
CA LEU A 446 -19.48 8.44 1.03
C LEU A 446 -19.09 9.44 2.11
N PRO A 447 -19.93 9.77 3.09
CA PRO A 447 -19.46 10.50 4.26
C PRO A 447 -18.46 9.64 5.04
N VAL A 448 -17.43 10.27 5.60
CA VAL A 448 -16.41 9.54 6.37
C VAL A 448 -17.06 8.97 7.65
N GLY A 449 -16.97 7.65 7.85
CA GLY A 449 -17.55 6.92 8.99
C GLY A 449 -18.96 6.36 8.76
N SER A 450 -19.36 6.11 7.51
CA SER A 450 -20.62 5.42 7.17
C SER A 450 -20.43 4.01 6.57
N ASP A 451 -19.20 3.50 6.60
CA ASP A 451 -18.88 2.15 6.13
C ASP A 451 -19.27 1.12 7.19
#